data_AF-A0A651H2N7-F1
#
_entry.id   AF-A0A651H2N7-F1
#
_cell.length_a   1.000
_cell.length_b   1.000
_cell.length_c   1.000
_cell.angle_alpha   90.00
_cell.angle_beta   90.00
_cell.angle_gamma   90.00
#
_symmetry.space_group_name_H-M   'P 1'
#
loop_
_entity.id
_entity.type
_entity.pdbx_description
1 polymer ?
#
loop_
_entity_poly.entity_id
_entity_poly.type
_entity_poly.pdbx_seq_one_letter_code
_entity_poly.pdbx_strand_id
1 'polypeptide(L)'
;MAEGIQGEFLFVDGWDGPDGDGGQTPSVSGEIARIWKLPIGEQVEVTLAKHALPGTCGRLEVAKAPEYPFDPRKQLRLRIGHAEFSSSQIVKWQILD
;
A
#
# COMPACT_ATOMS: atom_id res chain seq x y z
N MET A 1 36.66 -51.03 -0.42
CA MET A 1 35.22 -50.73 -0.45
C MET A 1 34.85 -50.22 0.93
N ALA A 2 34.58 -48.93 1.06
CA ALA A 2 33.99 -48.31 2.23
C ALA A 2 33.38 -46.99 1.76
N GLU A 3 32.05 -46.91 1.80
CA GLU A 3 31.25 -45.72 1.58
C GLU A 3 31.55 -44.68 2.66
N GLY A 4 31.82 -43.44 2.24
CA GLY A 4 32.13 -42.33 3.10
C GLY A 4 31.07 -41.23 2.98
N ILE A 5 30.09 -41.30 3.88
CA ILE A 5 29.43 -40.22 4.63
C ILE A 5 29.01 -38.95 3.86
N GLN A 6 27.68 -38.78 3.81
CA GLN A 6 26.93 -37.64 3.28
C GLN A 6 27.30 -36.36 4.06
N GLY A 7 27.64 -35.30 3.34
CA GLY A 7 27.99 -34.01 3.93
C GLY A 7 26.81 -33.36 4.65
N GLU A 8 26.92 -33.27 5.97
CA GLU A 8 26.13 -32.37 6.81
C GLU A 8 26.50 -30.93 6.44
N PHE A 9 25.57 -30.19 5.80
CA PHE A 9 25.68 -28.75 5.66
C PHE A 9 25.42 -28.10 7.02
N LEU A 10 26.50 -27.84 7.76
CA LEU A 10 26.50 -26.91 8.89
C LEU A 10 26.27 -25.50 8.32
N PHE A 11 25.03 -25.02 8.36
CA PHE A 11 24.77 -23.59 8.18
C PHE A 11 25.31 -22.88 9.41
N VAL A 12 26.51 -22.29 9.26
CA VAL A 12 27.09 -21.40 10.26
C VAL A 12 26.20 -20.17 10.37
N ASP A 13 25.61 -19.99 11.55
CA ASP A 13 24.97 -18.75 11.97
C ASP A 13 26.07 -17.68 12.08
N GLY A 14 25.98 -16.64 11.24
CA GLY A 14 27.00 -15.59 11.22
C GLY A 14 27.08 -14.81 9.91
N TRP A 15 25.98 -14.19 9.50
CA TRP A 15 26.06 -13.01 8.64
C TRP A 15 25.09 -11.94 9.16
N ASP A 16 25.52 -11.23 10.19
CA ASP A 16 25.06 -9.88 10.47
C ASP A 16 25.71 -8.96 9.43
N GLY A 17 25.11 -8.92 8.24
CA GLY A 17 25.44 -7.89 7.26
C GLY A 17 24.76 -6.60 7.69
N PRO A 18 25.49 -5.49 7.93
CA PRO A 18 24.83 -4.20 7.96
C PRO A 18 24.27 -3.95 6.55
N ASP A 19 23.08 -3.36 6.52
CA ASP A 19 22.38 -2.98 5.29
C ASP A 19 21.65 -4.12 4.58
N GLY A 20 20.71 -4.72 5.31
CA GLY A 20 19.42 -5.05 4.71
C GLY A 20 18.72 -3.78 4.23
N ASP A 21 19.23 -3.13 3.18
CA ASP A 21 18.37 -2.38 2.26
C ASP A 21 17.56 -3.44 1.52
N GLY A 22 16.55 -3.97 2.23
CA GLY A 22 15.48 -4.73 1.64
C GLY A 22 14.86 -3.79 0.64
N GLY A 23 15.31 -3.87 -0.61
CA GLY A 23 14.73 -3.22 -1.76
C GLY A 23 13.28 -3.66 -1.83
N GLN A 24 12.43 -2.98 -1.06
CA GLN A 24 11.01 -3.20 -1.01
C GLN A 24 10.54 -2.85 -2.41
N THR A 25 10.34 -3.89 -3.22
CA THR A 25 9.50 -3.75 -4.41
C THR A 25 8.29 -2.93 -3.98
N PRO A 26 8.03 -1.76 -4.61
CA PRO A 26 6.95 -0.91 -4.16
C PRO A 26 5.69 -1.76 -4.17
N SER A 27 5.07 -1.92 -3.00
CA SER A 27 3.81 -2.63 -2.91
C SER A 27 2.85 -2.00 -3.90
N VAL A 28 2.00 -2.79 -4.57
CA VAL A 28 1.02 -2.29 -5.54
C VAL A 28 0.23 -1.10 -4.99
N SER A 29 -0.13 -1.14 -3.71
CA SER A 29 -0.77 -0.04 -3.00
C SER A 29 0.08 1.23 -2.92
N GLY A 30 1.40 1.11 -2.73
CA GLY A 30 2.35 2.23 -2.71
C GLY A 30 2.57 2.84 -4.11
N GLU A 31 2.53 2.03 -5.16
CA GLU A 31 2.55 2.54 -6.53
C GLU A 31 1.25 3.30 -6.87
N ILE A 32 0.09 2.73 -6.50
CA ILE A 32 -1.21 3.41 -6.62
C ILE A 32 -1.23 4.73 -5.83
N ALA A 33 -0.73 4.71 -4.58
CA ALA A 33 -0.60 5.90 -3.75
C ALA A 33 0.19 7.00 -4.45
N ARG A 34 1.32 6.65 -5.07
CA ARG A 34 2.17 7.58 -5.82
C ARG A 34 1.49 8.12 -7.07
N ILE A 35 0.84 7.27 -7.85
CA ILE A 35 0.21 7.65 -9.13
C ILE A 35 -0.97 8.60 -8.89
N TRP A 36 -1.83 8.30 -7.92
CA TRP A 36 -2.97 9.15 -7.57
C TRP A 36 -2.63 10.27 -6.57
N LYS A 37 -1.40 10.30 -6.03
CA LYS A 37 -0.95 11.22 -4.98
C LYS A 37 -1.87 11.21 -3.76
N LEU A 38 -2.23 10.00 -3.33
CA LEU A 38 -3.11 9.78 -2.20
C LEU A 38 -2.41 8.93 -1.13
N PRO A 39 -2.61 9.23 0.15
CA PRO A 39 -2.02 8.48 1.27
C PRO A 39 -2.77 7.16 1.51
N ILE A 40 -2.70 6.23 0.56
CA ILE A 40 -3.32 4.90 0.68
C ILE A 40 -2.61 4.12 1.79
N GLY A 41 -3.38 3.55 2.71
CA GLY A 41 -2.89 2.79 3.85
C GLY A 41 -2.74 3.60 5.14
N GLU A 42 -2.86 4.93 5.06
CA GLU A 42 -2.71 5.84 6.18
C GLU A 42 -4.06 6.20 6.83
N GLN A 43 -4.01 6.63 8.08
CA GLN A 43 -5.16 7.27 8.75
C GLN A 43 -5.34 8.68 8.20
N VAL A 44 -6.52 8.98 7.70
CA VAL A 44 -6.82 10.28 7.08
C VAL A 44 -8.20 10.76 7.42
N GLU A 45 -8.39 12.07 7.28
CA GLU A 45 -9.69 12.69 7.12
C GLU A 45 -9.83 13.17 5.68
N VAL A 46 -10.91 12.75 5.00
CA VAL A 46 -11.24 13.19 3.64
C VAL A 46 -12.52 14.03 3.63
N THR A 47 -12.48 15.13 2.89
CA THR A 47 -13.65 15.95 2.56
C THR A 47 -14.11 15.59 1.16
N LEU A 48 -15.37 15.12 1.02
CA LEU A 48 -15.94 14.69 -0.26
C LEU A 48 -16.89 15.75 -0.84
N ALA A 49 -16.78 15.99 -2.14
CA ALA A 49 -17.67 16.88 -2.88
C ALA A 49 -19.07 16.25 -2.96
N LYS A 50 -20.10 17.04 -2.63
CA LYS A 50 -21.51 16.63 -2.75
C LYS A 50 -21.88 15.40 -1.91
N HIS A 51 -21.13 15.10 -0.85
CA HIS A 51 -21.47 14.04 0.11
C HIS A 51 -22.19 14.64 1.32
N ALA A 52 -23.17 13.92 1.87
CA ALA A 52 -23.98 14.39 3.01
C ALA A 52 -23.18 14.47 4.32
N LEU A 53 -22.03 13.78 4.39
CA LEU A 53 -21.17 13.77 5.57
C LEU A 53 -20.01 14.77 5.38
N PRO A 54 -19.80 15.72 6.31
CA PRO A 54 -18.84 16.81 6.15
C PRO A 54 -17.37 16.35 6.14
N GLY A 55 -17.09 15.14 6.61
CA GLY A 55 -15.78 14.51 6.54
C GLY A 55 -15.91 13.02 6.84
N THR A 56 -15.10 12.19 6.18
CA THR A 56 -14.95 10.76 6.51
C THR A 56 -13.55 10.55 7.04
N CYS A 57 -13.44 10.03 8.25
CA CYS A 57 -12.15 9.74 8.89
C CYS A 57 -11.91 8.24 9.02
N GLY A 58 -10.66 7.84 8.88
CA GLY A 58 -10.22 6.45 9.03
C GLY A 58 -9.11 6.09 8.05
N ARG A 59 -8.81 4.79 7.96
CA ARG A 59 -7.78 4.29 7.06
C ARG A 59 -8.23 4.38 5.61
N LEU A 60 -7.45 5.04 4.76
CA LEU A 60 -7.73 5.11 3.32
C LEU A 60 -7.30 3.82 2.62
N GLU A 61 -8.26 3.13 2.02
CA GLU A 61 -8.00 1.85 1.35
C GLU A 61 -8.49 1.89 -0.10
N VAL A 62 -7.87 1.08 -0.96
CA VAL A 62 -8.36 0.86 -2.32
C VAL A 62 -9.54 -0.11 -2.23
N ALA A 63 -10.73 0.37 -2.60
CA ALA A 63 -11.95 -0.45 -2.60
C ALA A 63 -11.94 -1.43 -3.79
N LYS A 64 -11.47 -0.95 -4.95
CA LYS A 64 -11.30 -1.76 -6.16
C LYS A 64 -9.98 -1.42 -6.82
N ALA A 65 -9.18 -2.44 -7.08
CA ALA A 65 -7.91 -2.29 -7.78
C ALA A 65 -8.14 -1.63 -9.16
N PRO A 66 -7.36 -0.61 -9.53
CA PRO A 66 -7.40 -0.06 -10.87
C PRO A 66 -6.90 -1.11 -11.88
N GLU A 67 -7.41 -1.04 -13.10
CA GLU A 67 -6.92 -1.88 -14.19
C GLU A 67 -5.49 -1.50 -14.57
N TYR A 68 -4.67 -2.50 -14.88
CA TYR A 68 -3.33 -2.29 -15.41
C TYR A 68 -3.39 -2.07 -16.94
N PRO A 69 -2.63 -1.13 -17.52
CA PRO A 69 -1.69 -0.21 -16.86
C PRO A 69 -2.39 0.88 -16.05
N PHE A 70 -1.81 1.24 -14.89
CA PHE A 70 -2.37 2.27 -14.01
C PHE A 70 -2.44 3.62 -14.73
N ASP A 71 -3.66 4.16 -14.82
CA ASP A 71 -3.92 5.44 -15.49
C ASP A 71 -4.44 6.47 -14.46
N PRO A 72 -3.65 7.51 -14.11
CA PRO A 72 -4.05 8.51 -13.10
C PRO A 72 -5.24 9.38 -13.52
N ARG A 73 -5.64 9.35 -14.80
CA ARG A 73 -6.82 10.07 -15.30
C ARG A 73 -8.09 9.28 -15.03
N LYS A 74 -7.98 7.97 -14.79
CA LYS A 74 -9.11 7.14 -14.37
C LYS A 74 -9.42 7.37 -12.89
N GLN A 75 -10.70 7.25 -12.58
CA GLN A 75 -11.21 7.33 -11.21
C GLN A 75 -10.78 6.12 -10.41
N LEU A 76 -10.14 6.35 -9.27
CA LEU A 76 -9.78 5.29 -8.33
C LEU A 76 -10.91 5.12 -7.32
N ARG A 77 -11.37 3.88 -7.14
CA ARG A 77 -12.36 3.58 -6.10
C ARG A 77 -11.65 3.36 -4.78
N LEU A 78 -12.02 4.18 -3.82
CA LEU A 78 -11.45 4.27 -2.49
C LEU A 78 -12.52 3.97 -1.46
N ARG A 79 -12.08 3.58 -0.27
CA ARG A 79 -12.96 3.43 0.88
C ARG A 79 -12.27 3.83 2.15
N ILE A 80 -13.09 4.22 3.12
CA ILE A 80 -12.71 4.36 4.52
C ILE A 80 -13.77 3.63 5.33
N GLY A 81 -13.39 2.50 5.95
CA GLY A 81 -14.33 1.60 6.61
C GLY A 81 -15.42 1.11 5.65
N HIS A 82 -16.67 1.50 5.89
CA HIS A 82 -17.84 1.15 5.07
C HIS A 82 -18.20 2.21 4.01
N ALA A 83 -17.54 3.37 4.01
CA ALA A 83 -17.83 4.44 3.06
C ALA A 83 -16.96 4.28 1.82
N GLU A 84 -17.57 3.96 0.68
CA GLU A 84 -16.91 3.90 -0.64
C GLU A 84 -17.12 5.19 -1.43
N PHE A 85 -16.06 5.69 -2.06
CA PHE A 85 -16.08 6.92 -2.86
C PHE A 85 -15.02 6.89 -3.97
N SER A 86 -15.15 7.79 -4.94
CA SER A 86 -14.19 7.96 -6.03
C SER A 86 -13.13 9.00 -5.67
N SER A 87 -11.89 8.83 -6.15
CA SER A 87 -10.82 9.83 -6.00
C SER A 87 -11.22 11.20 -6.56
N SER A 88 -12.05 11.25 -7.60
CA SER A 88 -12.57 12.52 -8.15
C SER A 88 -13.56 13.24 -7.23
N GLN A 89 -14.09 12.56 -6.21
CA GLN A 89 -14.96 13.18 -5.21
C GLN A 89 -14.15 13.81 -4.07
N ILE A 90 -12.87 13.51 -3.93
CA ILE A 90 -12.05 14.09 -2.85
C ILE A 90 -11.77 15.56 -3.17
N VAL A 91 -12.26 16.45 -2.31
CA VAL A 91 -11.98 17.90 -2.38
C VAL A 91 -10.68 18.20 -1.65
N LYS A 92 -10.50 17.60 -0.47
CA LYS A 92 -9.35 17.77 0.39
C LYS A 92 -9.15 16.50 1.21
N TRP A 93 -7.92 16.22 1.58
CA TRP A 93 -7.56 15.21 2.56
C TRP A 93 -6.45 15.74 3.47
N GLN A 94 -6.36 15.17 4.66
CA GLN A 94 -5.26 15.39 5.59
C GLN A 94 -4.94 14.09 6.33
N ILE A 95 -3.67 13.85 6.60
CA ILE A 95 -3.22 12.73 7.41
C ILE A 95 -3.53 13.05 8.88
N LEU A 96 -4.07 12.06 9.58
CA LEU A 96 -4.27 12.11 11.02
C LEU A 96 -3.10 11.34 11.67
N ASP A 97 -2.39 12.02 12.57
CA ASP A 97 -1.32 11.42 13.40
C ASP A 97 -1.90 10.48 14.45
#